data_AF-A0A7S9C3G6-F1
#
_entry.id   AF-A0A7S9C3G6-F1
#
_cell.length_a   1.000
_cell.length_b   1.000
_cell.length_c   1.000
_cell.angle_alpha   90.00
_cell.angle_beta   90.00
_cell.angle_gamma   90.00
#
_symmetry.space_group_name_H-M   'P 1'
#
loop_
_entity.id
_entity.type
_entity.pdbx_description
1 polymer ?
#
loop_
_entity_poly.entity_id
_entity_poly.type
_entity_poly.pdbx_seq_one_letter_code
_entity_poly.pdbx_strand_id
1 'polypeptide(L)'
;MRRIAAPWVAIALGIAGPGLSWASPEPEGGPQSGMVCTVADGWWALNPQTPRQAEQVRVMKVQRLVSGQPGLWIQPLRGPLADYQFQIAAERAGDCRAQP
;
A
#
# COMPACT_ATOMS: atom_id res chain seq x y z
N MET A 1 20.13 -44.36 44.91
CA MET A 1 19.62 -44.78 43.57
C MET A 1 19.40 -43.54 42.72
N ARG A 2 19.83 -43.57 41.45
CA ARG A 2 19.62 -42.61 40.31
C ARG A 2 20.23 -41.20 40.47
N ARG A 3 21.41 -40.92 39.88
CA ARG A 3 21.71 -40.42 38.49
C ARG A 3 21.15 -39.00 38.30
N ILE A 4 21.89 -37.97 37.86
CA ILE A 4 22.48 -37.72 36.51
C ILE A 4 23.43 -36.49 36.67
N ALA A 5 24.75 -36.62 36.50
CA ALA A 5 25.54 -36.21 35.33
C ALA A 5 25.23 -34.79 34.77
N ALA A 6 26.06 -33.78 35.05
CA ALA A 6 27.19 -33.37 34.19
C ALA A 6 26.81 -32.14 33.31
N PRO A 7 27.77 -31.50 32.60
CA PRO A 7 28.19 -30.14 32.92
C PRO A 7 28.26 -29.26 31.65
N TRP A 8 28.84 -28.06 31.76
CA TRP A 8 29.34 -27.21 30.67
C TRP A 8 28.31 -26.62 29.69
N VAL A 9 28.44 -25.32 29.46
CA VAL A 9 28.90 -24.71 28.19
C VAL A 9 28.36 -23.27 28.17
N ALA A 10 29.27 -22.32 28.38
CA ALA A 10 29.11 -20.96 27.91
C ALA A 10 29.26 -20.93 26.38
N ILE A 11 28.49 -20.08 25.70
CA ILE A 11 28.63 -19.51 24.32
C ILE A 11 27.23 -18.92 24.04
N ALA A 12 27.03 -17.67 23.59
CA ALA A 12 27.68 -17.02 22.47
C ALA A 12 27.73 -15.49 22.58
N LEU A 13 28.81 -14.95 22.00
CA LEU A 13 28.92 -13.61 21.43
C LEU A 13 27.83 -13.34 20.37
N GLY A 14 27.47 -12.06 20.24
CA GLY A 14 26.97 -11.47 19.00
C GLY A 14 25.77 -10.55 19.23
N ILE A 15 25.57 -9.41 18.57
CA ILE A 15 26.26 -8.64 17.51
C ILE A 15 25.69 -7.21 17.66
N ALA A 16 26.45 -6.18 17.30
CA ALA A 16 25.95 -4.81 17.17
C ALA A 16 24.67 -4.77 16.32
N GLY A 17 23.57 -4.25 16.87
CA GLY A 17 22.35 -3.97 16.10
C GLY A 17 22.44 -2.54 15.53
N PRO A 18 22.62 -2.35 14.22
CA PRO A 18 22.42 -1.05 13.60
C PRO A 18 20.95 -0.66 13.75
N GLY A 19 20.70 0.64 13.86
CA GLY A 19 19.40 1.21 14.24
C GLY A 19 18.21 0.50 13.60
N LEU A 20 17.23 0.18 14.44
CA LEU A 20 15.89 -0.21 14.04
C LEU A 20 15.29 0.93 13.19
N SER A 21 15.59 0.90 11.90
CA SER A 21 14.80 1.59 10.89
C SER A 21 13.44 0.92 10.92
N TRP A 22 12.50 1.58 11.58
CA TRP A 22 11.07 1.38 11.47
C TRP A 22 10.59 1.78 10.07
N ALA A 23 11.23 1.25 9.02
CA ALA A 23 10.64 1.23 7.70
C ALA A 23 9.54 0.19 7.78
N SER A 24 8.32 0.65 8.10
CA SER A 24 7.11 -0.15 7.97
C SER A 24 7.15 -0.77 6.57
N PRO A 25 7.17 -2.10 6.42
CA PRO A 25 7.24 -2.71 5.10
C PRO A 25 6.02 -2.22 4.33
N GLU A 26 6.27 -1.43 3.29
CA GLU A 26 5.27 -1.11 2.30
C GLU A 26 4.79 -2.46 1.77
N PRO A 27 3.50 -2.81 1.88
CA PRO A 27 3.04 -4.14 1.56
C PRO A 27 3.46 -4.48 0.13
N GLU A 28 4.33 -5.48 -0.01
CA GLU A 28 4.78 -6.00 -1.31
C GLU A 28 3.52 -6.43 -2.09
N GLY A 29 3.10 -5.60 -3.05
CA GLY A 29 1.88 -5.80 -3.84
C GLY A 29 0.78 -4.74 -3.67
N GLY A 30 0.98 -3.73 -2.82
CA GLY A 30 0.08 -2.58 -2.71
C GLY A 30 0.28 -1.52 -3.81
N PRO A 31 -0.68 -0.59 -3.96
CA PRO A 31 -0.54 0.55 -4.85
C PRO A 31 0.66 1.41 -4.43
N GLN A 32 1.47 1.82 -5.41
CA GLN A 32 2.64 2.69 -5.22
C GLN A 32 2.43 4.03 -5.93
N SER A 33 3.08 5.07 -5.43
CA SER A 33 3.03 6.39 -6.08
C SER A 33 3.65 6.32 -7.48
N GLY A 34 3.05 7.01 -8.45
CA GLY A 34 3.41 7.00 -9.87
C GLY A 34 2.75 5.90 -10.69
N MET A 35 2.21 4.85 -10.05
CA MET A 35 1.57 3.71 -10.73
C MET A 35 0.31 4.14 -11.48
N VAL A 36 0.08 3.55 -12.65
CA VAL A 36 -1.19 3.66 -13.37
C VAL A 36 -1.98 2.38 -13.14
N CYS A 37 -3.25 2.52 -12.77
CA CYS A 37 -4.13 1.39 -12.54
C CYS A 37 -5.59 1.72 -12.85
N THR A 38 -6.42 0.69 -12.91
CA THR A 38 -7.86 0.82 -13.15
C THR A 38 -8.59 0.79 -11.81
N VAL A 39 -9.38 1.82 -11.52
CA VAL A 39 -10.32 1.80 -10.40
C VAL A 39 -11.69 1.42 -10.93
N ALA A 40 -12.28 0.36 -10.37
CA ALA A 40 -13.55 -0.19 -10.84
C ALA A 40 -14.75 0.72 -10.55
N ASP A 41 -14.68 1.54 -9.50
CA ASP A 41 -15.80 2.36 -9.05
C ASP A 41 -15.49 3.86 -9.10
N GLY A 42 -15.59 4.44 -10.30
CA GLY A 42 -15.49 5.87 -10.50
C GLY A 42 -16.72 6.62 -9.96
N TRP A 43 -16.90 6.76 -8.64
CA TRP A 43 -17.90 7.70 -8.10
C TRP A 43 -17.65 9.15 -8.57
N TRP A 44 -16.44 9.42 -9.05
CA TRP A 44 -16.01 10.61 -9.79
C TRP A 44 -16.09 10.45 -11.32
N ALA A 45 -16.91 9.53 -11.85
CA ALA A 45 -16.86 9.11 -13.25
C ALA A 45 -16.93 10.29 -14.20
N LEU A 46 -16.11 10.21 -15.26
CA LEU A 46 -16.13 11.15 -16.38
C LEU A 46 -17.51 11.20 -17.05
N ASN A 47 -18.27 10.10 -16.99
CA ASN A 47 -19.64 10.04 -17.44
C ASN A 47 -20.60 10.03 -16.24
N PRO A 48 -21.33 11.12 -15.98
CA PRO A 48 -22.29 11.19 -14.87
C PRO A 48 -23.49 10.23 -15.05
N GLN A 49 -23.76 9.76 -16.27
CA GLN A 49 -24.78 8.73 -16.54
C GLN A 49 -24.31 7.32 -16.18
N THR A 50 -22.99 7.12 -16.01
CA THR A 50 -22.38 5.83 -15.70
C THR A 50 -21.39 5.97 -14.53
N PRO A 51 -21.86 6.30 -13.31
CA PRO A 51 -21.03 6.62 -12.14
C PRO A 51 -20.26 5.42 -11.54
N ARG A 52 -20.27 4.27 -12.21
CA ARG A 52 -19.55 3.05 -11.82
C ARG A 52 -18.68 2.54 -12.96
N GLN A 53 -18.38 3.40 -13.94
CA GLN A 53 -17.47 3.02 -15.01
C GLN A 53 -16.06 2.87 -14.42
N ALA A 54 -15.37 1.80 -14.84
CA ALA A 54 -13.96 1.64 -14.55
C ALA A 54 -13.14 2.76 -15.22
N GLU A 55 -12.19 3.32 -14.48
CA GLU A 55 -11.39 4.46 -14.96
C GLU A 55 -9.90 4.25 -14.70
N GLN A 56 -9.08 4.62 -15.68
CA GLN A 56 -7.64 4.59 -15.52
C GLN A 56 -7.16 5.84 -14.79
N VAL A 57 -6.40 5.62 -13.73
CA VAL A 57 -5.90 6.69 -12.87
C VAL A 57 -4.42 6.48 -12.60
N ARG A 58 -3.71 7.58 -12.37
CA ARG A 58 -2.37 7.58 -11.77
C ARG A 58 -2.50 7.74 -10.27
N VAL A 59 -1.84 6.87 -9.50
CA VAL A 59 -1.63 7.06 -8.08
C VAL A 59 -0.62 8.18 -7.89
N MET A 60 -1.05 9.29 -7.34
CA MET A 60 -0.19 10.44 -7.05
C MET A 60 0.55 10.26 -5.73
N LYS A 61 -0.13 9.68 -4.74
CA LYS A 61 0.41 9.47 -3.39
C LYS A 61 -0.36 8.38 -2.65
N VAL A 62 0.36 7.58 -1.88
CA VAL A 62 -0.20 6.68 -0.87
C VAL A 62 -0.23 7.41 0.47
N GLN A 63 -1.38 7.44 1.15
CA GLN A 63 -1.50 8.09 2.46
C GLN A 63 -2.61 7.50 3.32
N ARG A 64 -2.63 7.78 4.62
CA ARG A 64 -3.83 7.51 5.43
C ARG A 64 -4.92 8.55 5.19
N LEU A 65 -6.16 8.08 5.19
CA LEU A 65 -7.35 8.91 5.24
C LEU A 65 -7.53 9.49 6.64
N VAL A 66 -8.37 10.52 6.76
CA VAL A 66 -8.75 11.11 8.06
C VAL A 66 -9.40 10.07 8.99
N SER A 67 -10.06 9.06 8.42
CA SER A 67 -10.62 7.91 9.15
C SER A 67 -9.57 6.95 9.72
N GLY A 68 -8.29 7.14 9.39
CA GLY A 68 -7.19 6.25 9.78
C GLY A 68 -6.99 5.03 8.88
N GLN A 69 -7.85 4.83 7.87
CA GLN A 69 -7.71 3.75 6.89
C GLN A 69 -6.67 4.09 5.80
N PRO A 70 -6.08 3.08 5.12
CA PRO A 70 -5.24 3.29 3.95
C PRO A 70 -6.02 3.97 2.82
N GLY A 71 -5.41 4.94 2.17
CA GLY A 71 -6.00 5.72 1.09
C GLY A 71 -4.98 6.13 0.04
N LEU A 72 -5.50 6.64 -1.08
CA LEU A 72 -4.72 7.07 -2.22
C LEU A 72 -5.20 8.42 -2.70
N TRP A 73 -4.25 9.24 -3.14
CA TRP A 73 -4.53 10.31 -4.08
C TRP A 73 -4.37 9.78 -5.49
N ILE A 74 -5.38 9.98 -6.31
CA ILE A 74 -5.42 9.53 -7.69
C ILE A 74 -5.77 10.67 -8.64
N GLN A 75 -5.29 10.57 -9.87
CA GLN A 75 -5.57 11.51 -10.96
C GLN A 75 -6.07 10.72 -12.17
N PRO A 76 -7.28 10.97 -12.67
CA PRO A 76 -7.74 10.39 -13.93
C PRO A 76 -6.79 10.72 -15.08
N LEU A 77 -6.59 9.77 -15.99
CA LEU A 77 -5.66 9.98 -17.11
C LEU A 77 -6.30 10.64 -18.34
N ARG A 78 -7.62 10.79 -18.35
CA ARG A 78 -8.38 11.27 -19.51
C ARG A 78 -9.64 12.02 -19.11
N GLY A 79 -10.23 12.71 -20.08
CA GLY A 79 -11.48 13.44 -19.92
C GLY A 79 -11.34 14.74 -19.11
N PRO A 80 -12.44 15.44 -18.82
CA PRO A 80 -12.42 16.76 -18.21
C PRO A 80 -11.89 16.78 -16.77
N LEU A 81 -11.76 15.61 -16.12
CA LEU A 81 -11.24 15.49 -14.77
C LEU A 81 -9.73 15.14 -14.72
N ALA A 82 -9.05 15.12 -15.87
CA ALA A 82 -7.64 14.73 -15.95
C ALA A 82 -6.71 15.66 -15.16
N ASP A 83 -7.10 16.92 -14.93
CA ASP A 83 -6.32 17.88 -14.14
C ASP A 83 -6.69 17.89 -12.64
N TYR A 84 -7.63 17.04 -12.23
CA TYR A 84 -8.13 16.97 -10.86
C TYR A 84 -7.59 15.76 -10.12
N GLN A 85 -7.39 15.93 -8.81
CA GLN A 85 -6.95 14.88 -7.91
C GLN A 85 -8.06 14.53 -6.93
N PHE A 86 -8.24 13.23 -6.69
CA PHE A 86 -9.28 12.71 -5.80
C PHE A 86 -8.67 11.80 -4.76
N GLN A 87 -9.26 11.80 -3.58
CA GLN A 87 -8.88 10.92 -2.49
C GLN A 87 -9.84 9.73 -2.41
N ILE A 88 -9.29 8.53 -2.37
CA ILE A 88 -10.06 7.28 -2.28
C ILE A 88 -9.49 6.35 -1.22
N ALA A 89 -10.32 5.45 -0.68
CA ALA A 89 -9.82 4.34 0.14
C ALA A 89 -9.03 3.36 -0.74
N ALA A 90 -7.92 2.85 -0.22
CA ALA A 90 -7.05 1.96 -0.99
C ALA A 90 -7.74 0.65 -1.40
N GLU A 91 -8.70 0.17 -0.59
CA GLU A 91 -9.53 -1.00 -0.89
C GLU A 91 -10.37 -0.85 -2.17
N ARG A 92 -10.69 0.39 -2.55
CA ARG A 92 -11.44 0.70 -3.78
C ARG A 92 -10.55 0.68 -5.02
N ALA A 93 -9.24 0.78 -4.83
CA ALA A 93 -8.24 0.74 -5.87
C ALA A 93 -7.94 -0.72 -6.29
N GLY A 94 -9.00 -1.50 -6.54
CA GLY A 94 -8.99 -2.97 -6.54
C GLY A 94 -7.86 -3.63 -7.32
N ASP A 95 -7.64 -3.21 -8.57
CA ASP A 95 -6.61 -3.78 -9.47
C ASP A 95 -5.27 -3.02 -9.42
N CYS A 96 -5.13 -2.03 -8.54
CA CYS A 96 -3.87 -1.31 -8.33
C CYS A 96 -2.89 -2.19 -7.56
N ARG A 97 -2.31 -3.17 -8.25
CA ARG A 97 -1.18 -3.97 -7.78
C ARG A 97 0.08 -3.48 -8.47
N ALA A 98 1.18 -3.45 -7.73
CA ALA A 98 2.51 -3.29 -8.33
C ALA A 98 2.69 -4.35 -9.41
N GLN A 99 2.75 -3.90 -10.68
CA GLN A 99 3.29 -4.75 -11.73
C GLN A 99 4.77 -4.96 -11.41
N PRO A 100 5.24 -6.22 -11.37
CA PRO A 100 6.62 -6.54 -11.05
C PRO A 100 7.61 -5.95 -12.06
#